data_AF-A0A7S0N4W8-F1
#
_entry.id   AF-A0A7S0N4W8-F1
#
_cell.length_a   1.000
_cell.length_b   1.000
_cell.length_c   1.000
_cell.angle_alpha   90.00
_cell.angle_beta   90.00
_cell.angle_gamma   90.00
#
_symmetry.space_group_name_H-M   'P 1'
#
loop_
_entity.id
_entity.type
_entity.pdbx_description
1 polymer ?
#
loop_
_entity_poly.entity_id
_entity_poly.type
_entity_poly.pdbx_seq_one_letter_code
_entity_poly.pdbx_strand_id
1 'polypeptide(L)'
;AELENSGSASGTAGSHWEKRVLLTEMMTGSISRAFPEVLSEFTLALLADSGWYQVNYSAADPTPLIFGRWLGCAFLDTDCATAAAYPYCQAPQSGASTGC
;
A
#
# COMPACT_ATOMS: atom_id res chain seq x y z
N ALA A 1 -5.00 -7.77 3.23
CA ALA A 1 -4.31 -6.64 2.58
C ALA A 1 -3.84 -7.10 1.20
N GLU A 2 -3.80 -6.20 0.22
CA GLU A 2 -3.36 -6.50 -1.14
C GLU A 2 -1.83 -6.52 -1.23
N LEU A 3 -1.30 -7.45 -2.03
CA LEU A 3 0.12 -7.52 -2.36
C LEU A 3 0.34 -6.92 -3.75
N GLU A 4 1.48 -6.28 -3.91
CA GLU A 4 1.93 -5.67 -5.16
C GLU A 4 1.82 -6.68 -6.30
N ASN A 5 1.15 -6.27 -7.37
CA ASN A 5 0.95 -7.12 -8.55
C ASN A 5 1.81 -6.67 -9.75
N SER A 6 2.51 -5.55 -9.63
CA SER A 6 3.38 -4.99 -10.65
C SER A 6 4.87 -5.23 -10.35
N GLY A 7 5.72 -5.09 -11.37
CA GLY A 7 7.17 -5.31 -11.25
C GLY A 7 7.59 -6.78 -11.43
N SER A 8 8.82 -7.10 -11.03
CA SER A 8 9.36 -8.46 -11.19
C SER A 8 8.77 -9.41 -10.15
N ALA A 9 8.37 -10.60 -10.58
CA ALA A 9 7.97 -11.69 -9.68
C ALA A 9 9.09 -12.13 -8.71
N SER A 10 10.36 -11.87 -9.05
CA SER A 10 11.50 -12.28 -8.23
C SER A 10 11.85 -11.29 -7.11
N GLY A 11 11.17 -10.15 -6.99
CA GLY A 11 11.58 -9.13 -6.04
C GLY A 11 10.59 -8.00 -5.76
N THR A 12 9.43 -7.96 -6.41
CA THR A 12 8.43 -6.91 -6.19
C THR A 12 7.04 -7.51 -6.08
N ALA A 13 6.56 -8.11 -7.17
CA ALA A 13 5.23 -8.69 -7.19
C ALA A 13 5.12 -9.84 -6.17
N GLY A 14 4.09 -9.80 -5.32
CA GLY A 14 3.81 -10.81 -4.29
C GLY A 14 4.68 -10.74 -3.02
N SER A 15 5.64 -9.80 -2.94
CA SER A 15 6.52 -9.67 -1.75
C SER A 15 6.39 -8.32 -1.05
N HIS A 16 5.64 -7.38 -1.63
CA HIS A 16 5.47 -6.02 -1.14
C HIS A 16 3.99 -5.67 -1.01
N TRP A 17 3.68 -4.65 -0.21
CA TRP A 17 2.33 -4.08 -0.20
C TRP A 17 2.00 -3.42 -1.52
N GLU A 18 0.74 -3.57 -1.96
CA GLU A 18 0.22 -2.89 -3.13
C GLU A 18 0.36 -1.37 -2.96
N LYS A 19 1.25 -0.78 -3.77
CA LYS A 19 1.59 0.64 -3.64
C LYS A 19 0.41 1.55 -3.98
N ARG A 20 -0.55 1.09 -4.78
CA ARG A 20 -1.82 1.78 -4.96
C ARG A 20 -2.43 2.06 -3.59
N VAL A 21 -2.70 1.04 -2.78
CA VAL A 21 -3.46 1.19 -1.53
C VAL A 21 -2.62 1.81 -0.40
N LEU A 22 -1.32 1.49 -0.32
CA LEU A 22 -0.47 1.84 0.83
C LEU A 22 0.74 2.74 0.45
N LEU A 23 0.61 3.59 -0.57
CA LEU A 23 1.62 4.47 -1.19
C LEU A 23 2.98 4.74 -0.47
N THR A 24 2.95 5.19 0.78
CA THR A 24 4.14 5.60 1.56
C THR A 24 4.41 4.65 2.74
N GLU A 25 3.97 3.40 2.63
CA GLU A 25 4.26 2.36 3.59
C GLU A 25 5.63 1.75 3.28
N MET A 26 6.44 1.55 4.32
CA MET A 26 7.83 1.11 4.24
C MET A 26 8.05 -0.17 3.43
N MET A 27 7.08 -1.08 3.38
CA MET A 27 7.16 -2.37 2.68
C MET A 27 6.51 -2.34 1.29
N THR A 28 6.23 -1.16 0.72
CA THR A 28 5.83 -1.04 -0.70
C THR A 28 6.99 -1.36 -1.65
N GLY A 29 6.67 -1.73 -2.89
CA GLY A 29 7.64 -2.20 -3.90
C GLY A 29 8.64 -1.14 -4.40
N SER A 30 8.44 0.13 -4.04
CA SER A 30 9.33 1.23 -4.42
C SER A 30 9.18 2.40 -3.45
N ILE A 31 10.20 3.25 -3.36
CA ILE A 31 10.18 4.43 -2.48
C ILE A 31 9.50 5.62 -3.18
N SER A 32 8.58 6.27 -2.48
CA SER A 32 7.89 7.50 -2.86
C SER A 32 8.74 8.72 -2.56
N ARG A 33 9.65 9.10 -3.47
CA ARG A 33 10.65 10.19 -3.24
C ARG A 33 10.08 11.57 -2.84
N ALA A 34 8.79 11.82 -3.06
CA ALA A 34 8.13 13.07 -2.72
C ALA A 34 7.63 13.13 -1.26
N PHE A 35 7.52 11.99 -0.57
CA PHE A 35 6.96 11.87 0.77
C PHE A 35 7.82 10.93 1.63
N PRO A 36 7.89 11.12 2.95
CA PRO A 36 8.57 10.16 3.82
C PRO A 36 7.84 8.81 3.82
N GLU A 37 8.60 7.72 3.81
CA GLU A 37 8.06 6.38 4.07
C GLU A 37 7.71 6.23 5.55
N VAL A 38 6.72 5.39 5.84
CA VAL A 38 6.13 5.21 7.16
C VAL A 38 6.17 3.72 7.52
N LEU A 39 6.79 3.37 8.65
CA LEU A 39 6.54 2.10 9.31
C LEU A 39 5.15 2.17 9.96
N SER A 40 4.18 1.56 9.30
CA SER A 40 2.78 1.62 9.73
C SER A 40 2.36 0.43 10.58
N GLU A 41 1.17 0.52 11.18
CA GLU A 41 0.52 -0.61 11.84
C GLU A 41 0.27 -1.79 10.89
N PHE A 42 0.22 -1.61 9.57
CA PHE A 42 0.06 -2.72 8.62
C PHE A 42 1.28 -3.65 8.62
N THR A 43 2.49 -3.10 8.56
CA THR A 43 3.71 -3.91 8.64
C THR A 43 3.88 -4.50 10.03
N LEU A 44 3.57 -3.76 11.08
CA LEU A 44 3.58 -4.30 12.44
C LEU A 44 2.57 -5.45 12.62
N ALA A 45 1.38 -5.34 12.05
CA ALA A 45 0.39 -6.41 12.05
C ALA A 45 0.87 -7.64 11.28
N LEU A 46 1.49 -7.47 10.11
CA LEU A 46 2.10 -8.57 9.37
C LEU A 46 3.18 -9.29 10.20
N LEU A 47 4.03 -8.54 10.90
CA LEU A 47 5.05 -9.12 11.78
C LEU A 47 4.43 -9.89 12.95
N ALA A 48 3.32 -9.41 13.52
CA ALA A 48 2.59 -10.12 14.55
C ALA A 48 1.95 -11.41 14.01
N ASP A 49 1.27 -11.33 12.87
CA ASP A 49 0.57 -12.44 12.23
C ASP A 49 1.52 -13.54 11.73
N SER A 50 2.78 -13.19 11.42
CA SER A 50 3.82 -14.17 11.09
C SER A 50 4.12 -15.15 12.22
N GLY A 51 3.83 -14.77 13.47
CA GLY A 51 4.18 -15.53 14.67
C GLY A 51 5.66 -15.49 15.03
N TRP A 52 6.50 -14.80 14.27
CA TRP A 52 7.95 -14.69 14.55
C TRP A 52 8.29 -13.57 15.53
N TYR A 53 7.42 -12.58 15.68
CA TYR A 53 7.69 -11.37 16.46
C TYR A 53 6.61 -11.12 17.51
N GLN A 54 7.03 -10.62 18.68
CA GLN A 54 6.14 -9.91 19.60
C GLN A 54 6.21 -8.43 19.28
N VAL A 55 5.07 -7.85 18.91
CA VAL A 55 5.02 -6.51 18.32
C VAL A 55 4.54 -5.48 19.33
N ASN A 56 5.28 -4.38 19.44
CA ASN A 56 4.83 -3.18 20.11
C ASN A 56 4.27 -2.19 19.08
N TYR A 57 2.94 -2.06 18.99
CA TYR A 57 2.30 -1.13 18.05
C TYR A 57 2.63 0.35 18.32
N SER A 58 3.09 0.69 19.53
CA SER A 58 3.57 2.06 19.84
C SER A 58 4.91 2.38 19.16
N ALA A 59 5.55 1.40 18.52
CA ALA A 59 6.76 1.59 17.74
C ALA A 59 6.49 1.96 16.27
N ALA A 60 5.23 2.05 15.86
CA ALA A 60 4.88 2.64 14.57
C ALA A 60 5.35 4.10 14.51
N ASP A 61 5.57 4.61 13.30
CA ASP A 61 6.00 5.99 13.14
C ASP A 61 4.97 6.97 13.74
N PRO A 62 5.42 8.07 14.37
CA PRO A 62 4.52 9.03 15.03
C PRO A 62 3.52 9.68 14.08
N THR A 63 3.88 9.80 12.80
CA THR A 63 2.96 10.25 11.75
C THR A 63 2.36 9.01 11.11
N PRO A 64 1.05 8.76 11.26
CA PRO A 64 0.43 7.55 10.72
C PRO A 64 0.38 7.59 9.19
N LEU A 65 0.24 6.42 8.57
CA LEU A 65 -0.06 6.31 7.14
C LEU A 65 -1.42 6.99 6.87
N ILE A 66 -1.39 8.18 6.26
CA ILE A 66 -2.58 8.98 5.96
C ILE A 66 -3.17 8.72 4.57
N PHE A 67 -2.39 8.08 3.69
CA PHE A 67 -2.84 7.78 2.33
C PHE A 67 -4.03 6.81 2.36
N GLY A 68 -5.11 7.14 1.62
CA GLY A 68 -6.33 6.32 1.60
C GLY A 68 -7.16 6.34 2.89
N ARG A 69 -6.70 7.02 3.95
CA ARG A 69 -7.38 7.01 5.24
C ARG A 69 -8.76 7.65 5.13
N TRP A 70 -9.78 6.95 5.63
CA TRP A 70 -11.20 7.34 5.60
C TRP A 70 -11.87 7.40 4.23
N LEU A 71 -11.25 6.91 3.16
CA LEU A 71 -11.91 6.85 1.84
C LEU A 71 -12.93 5.71 1.71
N GLY A 72 -12.98 4.80 2.70
CA GLY A 72 -13.96 3.71 2.75
C GLY A 72 -13.68 2.58 1.76
N CYS A 73 -14.58 1.60 1.68
CA CYS A 73 -14.38 0.38 0.87
C CYS A 73 -14.23 0.67 -0.64
N ALA A 74 -14.93 1.69 -1.14
CA ALA A 74 -14.85 2.07 -2.55
C ALA A 74 -13.42 2.36 -3.02
N PHE A 75 -12.56 2.88 -2.15
CA PHE A 75 -11.15 3.11 -2.47
C PHE A 75 -10.37 1.82 -2.76
N LEU A 76 -10.72 0.71 -2.09
CA LEU A 76 -10.10 -0.59 -2.32
C LEU A 76 -10.67 -1.27 -3.57
N ASP A 77 -12.00 -1.23 -3.71
CA ASP A 77 -12.76 -1.95 -4.73
C ASP A 77 -12.73 -1.30 -6.13
N THR A 78 -12.26 -0.05 -6.24
CA THR A 78 -12.21 0.67 -7.51
C THR A 78 -10.82 0.73 -8.12
N ASP A 79 -10.80 0.66 -9.44
CA ASP A 79 -9.60 0.83 -10.23
C ASP A 79 -9.30 2.32 -10.48
N CYS A 80 -8.07 2.60 -10.92
CA CYS A 80 -7.69 3.93 -11.38
C CYS A 80 -8.43 4.40 -12.65
N ALA A 81 -9.22 3.54 -13.31
CA ALA A 81 -9.97 3.92 -14.51
C ALA A 81 -11.21 4.75 -14.15
N THR A 82 -11.71 4.63 -12.92
CA THR A 82 -12.86 5.39 -12.41
C THR A 82 -12.39 6.54 -11.50
N ALA A 83 -12.00 7.66 -12.11
CA ALA A 83 -11.48 8.86 -11.42
C ALA A 83 -12.38 9.42 -10.30
N ALA A 84 -13.67 9.06 -10.27
CA ALA A 84 -14.61 9.49 -9.22
C ALA A 84 -14.35 8.82 -7.86
N ALA A 85 -13.73 7.63 -7.84
CA ALA A 85 -13.52 6.84 -6.62
C ALA A 85 -12.08 6.91 -6.09
N TYR A 86 -11.13 7.30 -6.94
CA TYR A 86 -9.71 7.37 -6.59
C TYR A 86 -9.12 8.77 -6.84
N PRO A 87 -9.10 9.65 -5.84
CA PRO A 87 -8.72 11.06 -6.02
C PRO A 87 -7.22 11.27 -6.35
N TYR A 88 -6.42 10.20 -6.32
CA TYR A 88 -4.97 10.26 -6.55
C TYR A 88 -4.53 9.70 -7.91
N CYS A 89 -5.44 9.15 -8.73
CA CYS A 89 -5.11 8.74 -10.09
C CYS A 89 -5.16 9.99 -10.98
N GLN A 90 -4.01 10.43 -11.47
CA GLN A 90 -4.00 11.31 -12.65
C GLN A 90 -4.33 10.45 -13.89
N ALA A 91 -5.00 11.05 -14.88
CA ALA A 91 -5.50 10.40 -16.10
C ALA A 91 -4.51 9.40 -16.75
N PRO A 92 -5.00 8.39 -17.49
CA PRO A 92 -4.44 7.05 -17.56
C PRO A 92 -3.02 7.00 -18.14
N GLN A 93 -2.11 6.31 -17.45
CA GLN A 93 -0.97 5.66 -18.12
C GLN A 93 -1.43 4.28 -18.56
N SER A 94 -1.46 4.08 -19.87
CA SER A 94 -1.84 2.83 -20.52
C SER A 94 -1.04 1.64 -19.98
N GLY A 95 -1.70 0.68 -19.30
CA GLY A 95 -1.17 -0.68 -19.20
C GLY A 95 -1.28 -1.46 -17.88
N ALA A 96 -2.04 -1.05 -16.86
CA ALA A 96 -2.18 -1.86 -15.64
C ALA A 96 -3.44 -2.75 -15.68
N SER A 97 -3.21 -4.06 -15.58
CA SER A 97 -4.21 -5.14 -15.64
C SER A 97 -5.15 -5.17 -14.45
N THR A 98 -6.38 -5.62 -14.72
CA THR A 98 -7.51 -5.81 -13.80
C THR A 98 -7.25 -6.94 -12.80
N GLY A 99 -7.49 -6.70 -11.51
CA GLY A 99 -7.69 -7.77 -10.53
C GLY A 99 -7.36 -7.38 -9.09
N CYS A 100 -8.28 -7.72 -8.18
CA CYS A 100 -8.03 -7.85 -6.74
C CYS A 100 -7.00 -8.94 -6.45
#